data_AF-A0A376DTB2-F1
#
_entry.id   AF-A0A376DTB2-F1
#
_cell.length_a   1.000
_cell.length_b   1.000
_cell.length_c   1.000
_cell.angle_alpha   90.00
_cell.angle_beta   90.00
_cell.angle_gamma   90.00
#
_symmetry.space_group_name_H-M   'P 1'
#
loop_
_entity.id
_entity.type
_entity.pdbx_description
1 polymer ?
#
loop_
_entity_poly.entity_id
_entity_poly.type
_entity_poly.pdbx_seq_one_letter_code
_entity_poly.pdbx_strand_id
1 'polypeptide(L)'
;MLILIPVAVRKGAKLHNLNTDASFRFERGVDPNITRTAITRAIKLIQEIAGGKLVGDLLEEYPKKIEDNYVIIRFSKIEQILGTKIHREKVKEILKALEIQVLNEIQNGLEISVPAYRADVTREIDVIEEILRIYGYNKIDAPQKISFTPVKLSANDQDELENNWARTLQSIGFNEVMNNSLTSVKDETDAVKLLNPLSGDLAFMRKSLLEGLLQNAVYNINRKNQDIKFFEFGKIYHKKDKYEERKQLAILVTGRDVAENWLQPKSAVSFYNLKAYVKFLLERLGVDYKEVALADDRFSDSLAYEADGKTLVRIGKVSPVLLKDFDIDQECFYAEIELELAQQLRSGNATEI
;
A
#
# COMPACT_ATOMS: atom_id res chain seq x y z
N MET A 1 15.15 -33.74 -24.58
CA MET A 1 15.16 -33.58 -23.11
C MET A 1 14.33 -32.35 -22.79
N LEU A 2 13.31 -32.43 -21.93
CA LEU A 2 12.38 -31.31 -21.72
C LEU A 2 12.85 -30.44 -20.54
N ILE A 3 13.77 -29.51 -20.80
CA ILE A 3 14.03 -28.41 -19.88
C ILE A 3 12.97 -27.36 -20.16
N LEU A 4 12.02 -27.24 -19.23
CA LEU A 4 10.94 -26.27 -19.35
C LEU A 4 11.40 -24.88 -18.88
N ILE A 5 11.04 -23.85 -19.64
CA ILE A 5 11.31 -22.45 -19.26
C ILE A 5 10.39 -22.10 -18.08
N PRO A 6 10.91 -21.70 -16.91
CA PRO A 6 10.10 -21.46 -15.70
C PRO A 6 8.93 -20.49 -15.92
N VAL A 7 9.16 -19.42 -16.70
CA VAL A 7 8.15 -18.42 -17.04
C VAL A 7 7.00 -19.01 -17.86
N ALA A 8 7.30 -19.90 -18.80
CA ALA A 8 6.29 -20.54 -19.64
C ALA A 8 5.41 -21.48 -18.81
N VAL A 9 6.01 -22.27 -17.93
CA VAL A 9 5.29 -23.15 -17.00
C VAL A 9 4.39 -22.33 -16.08
N ARG A 10 4.91 -21.26 -15.47
CA ARG A 10 4.13 -20.40 -14.57
C ARG A 10 2.91 -19.79 -15.26
N LYS A 11 3.10 -19.32 -16.50
CA LYS A 11 1.99 -18.74 -17.29
C LYS A 11 0.95 -19.81 -17.63
N GLY A 12 1.38 -20.99 -18.07
CA GLY A 12 0.48 -22.10 -18.40
C GLY A 12 -0.30 -22.60 -17.17
N ALA A 13 0.39 -22.84 -16.06
CA ALA A 13 -0.22 -23.29 -14.80
C ALA A 13 -1.26 -22.30 -14.29
N LYS A 14 -0.92 -21.00 -14.26
CA LYS A 14 -1.87 -19.94 -13.88
C LYS A 14 -3.06 -19.81 -14.84
N LEU A 15 -2.82 -19.89 -16.14
CA LEU A 15 -3.88 -19.79 -17.15
C LEU A 15 -4.92 -20.91 -17.00
N HIS A 16 -4.46 -22.12 -16.68
CA HIS A 16 -5.33 -23.29 -16.52
C HIS A 16 -5.73 -23.58 -15.06
N ASN A 17 -5.35 -22.71 -14.12
CA ASN A 17 -5.57 -22.90 -12.69
C ASN A 17 -5.09 -24.27 -12.16
N LEU A 18 -3.92 -24.72 -12.63
CA LEU A 18 -3.29 -25.97 -12.23
C LEU A 18 -2.21 -25.72 -11.19
N ASN A 19 -2.28 -26.42 -10.06
CA ASN A 19 -1.24 -26.40 -9.03
C ASN A 19 -0.78 -27.84 -8.78
N THR A 20 0.32 -28.23 -9.41
CA THR A 20 0.88 -29.58 -9.32
C THR A 20 2.30 -29.52 -8.79
N ASP A 21 2.76 -30.62 -8.22
CA ASP A 21 4.16 -30.83 -7.88
C ASP A 21 5.13 -30.55 -9.03
N ALA A 22 4.74 -30.92 -10.26
CA ALA A 22 5.54 -30.68 -11.45
C ALA A 22 5.62 -29.20 -11.79
N SER A 23 4.47 -28.50 -11.88
CA SER A 23 4.45 -27.07 -12.16
C SER A 23 5.20 -26.29 -11.08
N PHE A 24 4.99 -26.61 -9.80
CA PHE A 24 5.70 -25.97 -8.68
C PHE A 24 7.23 -26.05 -8.80
N ARG A 25 7.77 -27.22 -9.17
CA ARG A 25 9.21 -27.46 -9.34
C ARG A 25 9.75 -26.74 -10.57
N PHE A 26 9.13 -26.92 -11.74
CA PHE A 26 9.61 -26.30 -12.98
C PHE A 26 9.48 -24.76 -12.99
N GLU A 27 8.50 -24.19 -12.28
CA GLU A 27 8.36 -22.74 -12.10
C GLU A 27 9.50 -22.08 -11.31
N ARG A 28 10.18 -22.85 -10.45
CA ARG A 28 11.28 -22.37 -9.60
C ARG A 28 12.66 -22.64 -10.19
N GLY A 29 12.72 -23.35 -11.31
CA GLY A 29 13.96 -23.86 -11.86
C GLY A 29 14.33 -25.20 -11.22
N VAL A 30 14.44 -26.23 -12.05
CA VAL A 30 15.03 -27.51 -11.68
C VAL A 30 16.42 -27.59 -12.28
N ASP A 31 17.29 -28.41 -11.68
CA ASP A 31 18.60 -28.70 -12.25
C ASP A 31 18.43 -29.19 -13.71
N PRO A 32 18.96 -28.45 -14.71
CA PRO A 32 18.84 -28.88 -16.10
C PRO A 32 19.66 -30.13 -16.40
N ASN A 33 20.72 -30.40 -15.63
CA ASN A 33 21.66 -31.49 -15.84
C ASN A 33 21.30 -32.77 -15.06
N ILE A 34 20.32 -32.74 -14.14
CA ILE A 34 19.89 -33.92 -13.36
C ILE A 34 19.11 -34.94 -14.19
N THR A 35 18.54 -34.53 -15.33
CA THR A 35 17.53 -35.29 -16.07
C THR A 35 17.98 -36.71 -16.41
N ARG A 36 19.22 -36.89 -16.89
CA ARG A 36 19.79 -38.20 -17.25
C ARG A 36 19.92 -39.11 -16.03
N THR A 37 20.36 -38.58 -14.90
CA THR A 37 20.44 -39.31 -13.63
C THR A 37 19.07 -39.70 -13.13
N ALA A 38 18.11 -38.76 -13.17
CA ALA A 38 16.74 -38.98 -12.70
C ALA A 38 16.01 -40.06 -13.52
N ILE A 39 16.10 -40.01 -14.86
CA ILE A 39 15.44 -41.01 -15.71
C ILE A 39 16.07 -42.40 -15.56
N THR A 40 17.40 -42.48 -15.43
CA THR A 40 18.09 -43.75 -15.19
C THR A 40 17.66 -44.37 -13.86
N ARG A 41 17.51 -43.55 -12.81
CA ARG A 41 16.99 -44.00 -11.52
C ARG A 41 15.54 -44.48 -11.62
N ALA A 42 14.70 -43.76 -12.36
CA ALA A 42 13.30 -44.13 -12.57
C ALA A 42 13.18 -45.48 -13.32
N ILE A 43 13.97 -45.68 -14.38
CA ILE A 43 14.03 -46.95 -15.13
C ILE A 43 14.39 -48.10 -14.17
N LYS A 44 15.46 -47.94 -13.38
CA LYS A 44 15.88 -48.95 -12.42
C LYS A 44 14.75 -49.33 -11.44
N LEU A 45 14.04 -48.34 -10.90
CA LEU A 45 12.90 -48.57 -10.00
C LEU A 45 11.75 -49.31 -10.68
N ILE A 46 11.43 -48.97 -11.94
CA ILE A 46 10.39 -49.67 -12.71
C ILE A 46 10.76 -51.13 -12.95
N GLN A 47 12.03 -51.42 -13.26
CA GLN A 47 12.51 -52.79 -13.43
C GLN A 47 12.43 -53.58 -12.12
N GLU A 48 12.89 -53.00 -11.01
CA GLU A 48 12.93 -53.64 -9.68
C GLU A 48 11.54 -53.88 -9.10
N ILE A 49 10.61 -52.92 -9.25
CA ILE A 49 9.33 -52.93 -8.53
C ILE A 49 8.19 -53.46 -9.41
N ALA A 50 8.15 -53.07 -10.70
CA ALA A 50 7.04 -53.39 -11.60
C ALA A 50 7.38 -54.46 -12.64
N GLY A 51 8.62 -54.97 -12.65
CA GLY A 51 9.06 -56.01 -13.59
C GLY A 51 9.18 -55.53 -15.05
N GLY A 52 9.25 -54.22 -15.27
CA GLY A 52 9.41 -53.65 -16.60
C GLY A 52 10.72 -54.09 -17.27
N LYS A 53 10.76 -54.12 -18.60
CA LYS A 53 11.96 -54.41 -19.39
C LYS A 53 12.34 -53.17 -20.19
N LEU A 54 13.60 -52.74 -20.06
CA LEU A 54 14.14 -51.67 -20.89
C LEU A 54 14.25 -52.17 -22.33
N VAL A 55 13.74 -51.38 -23.28
CA VAL A 55 13.84 -51.65 -24.71
C VAL A 55 14.48 -50.44 -25.38
N GLY A 56 15.59 -50.69 -26.09
CA GLY A 56 16.33 -49.65 -26.80
C GLY A 56 17.19 -48.77 -25.88
N ASP A 57 17.79 -47.76 -26.51
CA ASP A 57 18.68 -46.80 -25.86
C ASP A 57 17.94 -45.54 -25.40
N LEU A 58 18.56 -44.80 -24.48
CA LEU A 58 18.03 -43.51 -24.02
C LEU A 58 18.18 -42.46 -25.14
N LEU A 59 17.06 -41.89 -25.57
CA LEU A 59 17.04 -40.78 -26.52
C LEU A 59 17.19 -39.44 -25.79
N GLU A 60 18.28 -38.73 -26.06
CA GLU A 60 18.56 -37.44 -25.46
C GLU A 60 18.73 -36.37 -26.54
N GLU A 61 17.88 -35.34 -26.47
CA GLU A 61 17.99 -34.13 -27.28
C GLU A 61 18.28 -32.94 -26.36
N TYR A 62 19.49 -32.40 -26.42
CA TYR A 62 19.92 -31.26 -25.60
C TYR A 62 20.74 -30.28 -26.45
N PRO A 63 20.11 -29.48 -27.33
CA PRO A 63 20.79 -28.73 -28.38
C PRO A 63 21.74 -27.65 -27.83
N LYS A 64 21.43 -27.09 -26.66
CA LYS A 64 22.29 -26.13 -25.97
C LYS A 64 22.39 -26.51 -24.50
N LYS A 65 23.56 -26.99 -24.09
CA LYS A 65 23.85 -27.28 -22.69
C LYS A 65 23.80 -25.99 -21.86
N ILE A 66 23.14 -26.06 -20.72
CA ILE A 66 23.14 -24.97 -19.73
C ILE A 66 24.40 -25.15 -18.89
N GLU A 67 25.25 -24.16 -18.94
CA GLU A 67 26.51 -24.10 -18.20
C GLU A 67 26.27 -23.46 -16.83
N ASP A 68 27.26 -23.66 -15.95
CA ASP A 68 27.31 -22.99 -14.66
C ASP A 68 27.46 -21.48 -14.82
N ASN A 69 27.04 -20.73 -13.80
CA ASN A 69 27.18 -19.28 -13.79
C ASN A 69 28.56 -18.90 -13.25
N TYR A 70 29.35 -18.24 -14.09
CA TYR A 70 30.65 -17.71 -13.71
C TYR A 70 30.49 -16.33 -13.06
N VAL A 71 30.92 -16.22 -11.80
CA VAL A 71 30.80 -14.99 -11.01
C VAL A 71 32.15 -14.63 -10.41
N ILE A 72 32.48 -13.34 -10.40
CA ILE A 72 33.64 -12.82 -9.69
C ILE A 72 33.14 -12.16 -8.41
N ILE A 73 33.67 -12.60 -7.27
CA ILE A 73 33.35 -12.00 -5.97
C ILE A 73 34.55 -11.27 -5.40
N ARG A 74 34.32 -10.08 -4.84
CA ARG A 74 35.37 -9.24 -4.24
C ARG A 74 35.24 -9.22 -2.73
N PHE A 75 36.34 -9.48 -2.01
CA PHE A 75 36.33 -9.46 -0.55
C PHE A 75 35.95 -8.09 0.02
N SER A 76 36.40 -7.01 -0.62
CA SER A 76 36.01 -5.65 -0.26
C SER A 76 34.51 -5.40 -0.42
N LYS A 77 33.86 -6.05 -1.39
CA LYS A 77 32.41 -5.93 -1.61
C LYS A 77 31.62 -6.71 -0.57
N ILE A 78 32.09 -7.90 -0.19
CA ILE A 78 31.53 -8.68 0.92
C ILE A 78 31.54 -7.82 2.20
N GLU A 79 32.69 -7.27 2.57
CA GLU A 79 32.83 -6.44 3.77
C GLU A 79 31.97 -5.17 3.70
N GLN A 80 31.93 -4.49 2.54
CA GLN A 80 31.09 -3.32 2.33
C GLN A 80 29.60 -3.61 2.51
N ILE A 81 29.12 -4.73 1.98
CA ILE A 81 27.68 -5.08 1.99
C ILE A 81 27.27 -5.65 3.35
N LEU A 82 28.09 -6.53 3.93
CA LEU A 82 27.76 -7.21 5.19
C LEU A 82 28.07 -6.34 6.41
N GLY A 83 28.91 -5.31 6.26
CA GLY A 83 29.36 -4.48 7.39
C GLY A 83 30.26 -5.22 8.38
N THR A 84 30.69 -6.44 8.05
CA THR A 84 31.59 -7.24 8.88
C THR A 84 32.67 -7.91 8.03
N LYS A 85 33.84 -8.09 8.62
CA LYS A 85 34.98 -8.72 7.97
C LYS A 85 34.94 -10.23 8.22
N ILE A 86 34.62 -10.99 7.17
CA ILE A 86 34.66 -12.46 7.20
C ILE A 86 36.04 -12.93 6.74
N HIS A 87 36.65 -13.86 7.48
CA HIS A 87 37.93 -14.44 7.11
C HIS A 87 37.85 -15.16 5.74
N ARG A 88 38.83 -14.96 4.86
CA ARG A 88 38.81 -15.47 3.47
C ARG A 88 38.65 -16.99 3.41
N GLU A 89 39.34 -17.72 4.28
CA GLU A 89 39.21 -19.18 4.38
C GLU A 89 37.80 -19.62 4.79
N LYS A 90 37.11 -18.84 5.63
CA LYS A 90 35.71 -19.12 6.00
C LYS A 90 34.77 -18.91 4.81
N VAL A 91 35.02 -17.89 4.00
CA VAL A 91 34.28 -17.66 2.74
C VAL A 91 34.45 -18.86 1.81
N LYS A 92 35.68 -19.33 1.59
CA LYS A 92 35.96 -20.52 0.75
C LYS A 92 35.30 -21.79 1.30
N GLU A 93 35.33 -22.00 2.63
CA GLU A 93 34.67 -23.13 3.29
C GLU A 93 33.16 -23.13 3.03
N ILE A 94 32.52 -21.96 3.16
CA ILE A 94 31.08 -21.78 2.90
C ILE A 94 30.76 -22.06 1.43
N LEU A 95 31.51 -21.47 0.49
CA LEU A 95 31.29 -21.68 -0.94
C LEU A 95 31.42 -23.17 -1.30
N LYS A 96 32.44 -23.84 -0.77
CA LYS A 96 32.63 -25.29 -0.97
C LYS A 96 31.48 -26.12 -0.40
N ALA A 97 30.98 -25.77 0.80
CA ALA A 97 29.84 -26.45 1.41
C ALA A 97 28.52 -26.25 0.61
N LEU A 98 28.43 -25.16 -0.15
CA LEU A 98 27.33 -24.86 -1.06
C LEU A 98 27.51 -25.45 -2.47
N GLU A 99 28.57 -26.23 -2.68
CA GLU A 99 29.02 -26.78 -3.98
C GLU A 99 29.36 -25.71 -5.03
N ILE A 100 29.64 -24.49 -4.59
CA ILE A 100 30.15 -23.41 -5.45
C ILE A 100 31.66 -23.60 -5.58
N GLN A 101 32.11 -23.89 -6.80
CA GLN A 101 33.52 -24.16 -7.06
C GLN A 101 34.31 -22.86 -7.15
N VAL A 102 35.43 -22.78 -6.43
CA VAL A 102 36.43 -21.73 -6.64
C VAL A 102 37.34 -22.14 -7.80
N LEU A 103 37.33 -21.36 -8.87
CA LEU A 103 38.14 -21.60 -10.07
C LEU A 103 39.53 -21.02 -9.90
N ASN A 104 39.62 -19.75 -9.51
CA ASN A 104 40.88 -19.02 -9.34
C ASN A 104 40.81 -18.08 -8.13
N GLU A 105 41.97 -17.88 -7.49
CA GLU A 105 42.17 -16.80 -6.52
C GLU A 105 42.77 -15.59 -7.22
N ILE A 106 42.13 -14.43 -7.07
CA ILE A 106 42.61 -13.16 -7.61
C ILE A 106 42.95 -12.21 -6.47
N GLN A 107 43.73 -11.15 -6.75
CA GLN A 107 44.33 -10.28 -5.73
C GLN A 107 43.32 -9.73 -4.69
N ASN A 108 42.07 -9.46 -5.10
CA ASN A 108 41.03 -8.93 -4.23
C ASN A 108 39.72 -9.75 -4.26
N GLY A 109 39.78 -11.04 -4.58
CA GLY A 109 38.55 -11.82 -4.80
C GLY A 109 38.75 -13.28 -5.19
N LEU A 110 37.65 -13.90 -5.62
CA LEU A 110 37.59 -15.26 -6.14
C LEU A 110 36.80 -15.27 -7.45
N GLU A 111 37.28 -16.04 -8.42
CA GLU A 111 36.48 -16.45 -9.57
C GLU A 111 35.81 -17.76 -9.22
N ILE A 112 34.48 -17.83 -9.34
CA ILE A 112 33.70 -18.98 -8.92
C ILE A 112 32.77 -19.48 -10.04
N SER A 113 32.50 -20.78 -10.01
CA SER A 113 31.49 -21.45 -10.82
C SER A 113 30.32 -21.84 -9.92
N VAL A 114 29.16 -21.25 -10.16
CA VAL A 114 27.93 -21.56 -9.44
C VAL A 114 27.15 -22.62 -10.24
N PRO A 115 26.84 -23.79 -9.64
CA PRO A 115 26.13 -24.86 -10.33
C PRO A 115 24.83 -24.40 -10.98
N ALA A 116 24.56 -24.86 -12.20
CA ALA A 116 23.35 -24.51 -12.97
C ALA A 116 22.02 -24.81 -12.25
N TYR A 117 22.01 -25.70 -11.24
CA TYR A 117 20.82 -25.97 -10.44
C TYR A 117 20.43 -24.84 -9.47
N ARG A 118 21.36 -23.92 -9.16
CA ARG A 118 21.09 -22.70 -8.38
C ARG A 118 20.67 -21.57 -9.29
N ALA A 119 19.47 -21.69 -9.85
CA ALA A 119 18.93 -20.74 -10.83
C ALA A 119 18.76 -19.31 -10.27
N ASP A 120 18.76 -19.15 -8.95
CA ASP A 120 18.65 -17.90 -8.19
C ASP A 120 20.01 -17.20 -7.95
N VAL A 121 21.13 -17.91 -8.05
CA VAL A 121 22.47 -17.38 -7.77
C VAL A 121 23.21 -17.09 -9.08
N THR A 122 23.15 -15.85 -9.53
CA THR A 122 23.70 -15.45 -10.85
C THR A 122 24.64 -14.25 -10.80
N ARG A 123 24.64 -13.49 -9.70
CA ARG A 123 25.42 -12.25 -9.52
C ARG A 123 26.24 -12.31 -8.25
N GLU A 124 27.25 -11.44 -8.16
CA GLU A 124 28.10 -11.29 -6.97
C GLU A 124 27.26 -11.10 -5.69
N ILE A 125 26.17 -10.32 -5.75
CA ILE A 125 25.33 -10.05 -4.57
C ILE A 125 24.56 -11.29 -4.10
N ASP A 126 24.15 -12.17 -5.01
CA ASP A 126 23.43 -13.39 -4.65
C ASP A 126 24.37 -14.35 -3.91
N VAL A 127 25.64 -14.39 -4.31
CA VAL A 127 26.69 -15.15 -3.62
C VAL A 127 27.02 -14.54 -2.24
N ILE A 128 27.01 -13.21 -2.12
CA ILE A 128 27.20 -12.53 -0.82
C ILE A 128 26.05 -12.88 0.14
N GLU A 129 24.82 -12.95 -0.35
CA GLU A 129 23.65 -13.39 0.44
C GLU A 129 23.82 -14.84 0.89
N GLU A 130 24.25 -15.74 0.02
CA GLU A 130 24.53 -17.14 0.37
C GLU A 130 25.62 -17.27 1.45
N ILE A 131 26.68 -16.46 1.34
CA ILE A 131 27.74 -16.40 2.36
C ILE A 131 27.16 -15.93 3.70
N LEU A 132 26.34 -14.88 3.70
CA LEU A 132 25.70 -14.37 4.91
C LEU A 132 24.75 -15.40 5.53
N ARG A 133 23.95 -16.09 4.70
CA ARG A 133 22.97 -17.09 5.13
C ARG A 133 23.63 -18.22 5.91
N ILE A 134 24.75 -18.74 5.42
CA ILE A 134 25.51 -19.80 6.09
C ILE A 134 26.35 -19.26 7.25
N TYR A 135 26.91 -18.05 7.12
CA TYR A 135 27.65 -17.42 8.21
C TYR A 135 26.74 -17.15 9.43
N GLY A 136 25.52 -16.72 9.17
CA GLY A 136 24.45 -16.46 10.13
C GLY A 136 24.18 -14.96 10.30
N TYR A 137 22.95 -14.53 10.02
CA TYR A 137 22.49 -13.15 10.19
C TYR A 137 22.71 -12.60 11.60
N ASN A 138 22.55 -13.45 12.62
CA ASN A 138 22.71 -13.07 14.04
C ASN A 138 24.16 -12.71 14.43
N LYS A 139 25.14 -12.99 13.55
CA LYS A 139 26.54 -12.60 13.78
C LYS A 139 26.89 -11.22 13.22
N ILE A 140 25.94 -10.56 12.57
CA ILE A 140 26.12 -9.21 12.06
C ILE A 140 25.73 -8.23 13.15
N ASP A 141 26.72 -7.49 13.65
CA ASP A 141 26.48 -6.47 14.67
C ASP A 141 25.66 -5.31 14.09
N ALA A 142 24.80 -4.74 14.93
CA ALA A 142 24.11 -3.50 14.58
C ALA A 142 25.13 -2.37 14.37
N PRO A 143 24.95 -1.51 13.36
CA PRO A 143 25.87 -0.41 13.12
C PRO A 143 25.89 0.54 14.33
N GLN A 144 27.08 0.77 14.89
CA GLN A 144 27.25 1.65 16.06
C GLN A 144 27.18 3.14 15.73
N LYS A 145 27.26 3.50 14.45
CA LYS A 145 27.20 4.89 13.98
C LYS A 145 26.10 5.03 12.95
N ILE A 146 25.20 5.98 13.21
CA ILE A 146 24.17 6.40 12.27
C ILE A 146 24.58 7.78 11.77
N SER A 147 24.90 7.87 10.48
CA SER A 147 25.07 9.16 9.81
C SER A 147 23.73 9.54 9.21
N PHE A 148 23.13 10.62 9.68
CA PHE A 148 21.96 11.21 9.05
C PHE A 148 22.25 12.66 8.69
N THR A 149 21.71 13.10 7.57
CA THR A 149 21.65 14.52 7.23
C THR A 149 20.36 15.06 7.84
N PRO A 150 20.41 16.08 8.72
CA PRO A 150 19.18 16.67 9.25
C PRO A 150 18.39 17.27 8.08
N VAL A 151 17.20 16.74 7.85
CA VAL A 151 16.24 17.34 6.93
C VAL A 151 15.51 18.43 7.71
N LYS A 152 15.51 19.65 7.20
CA LYS A 152 14.68 20.72 7.77
C LYS A 152 13.23 20.41 7.40
N LEU A 153 12.49 19.84 8.35
CA LEU A 153 11.04 19.73 8.23
C LEU A 153 10.48 21.16 8.13
N SER A 154 9.70 21.43 7.09
CA SER A 154 9.05 22.72 6.94
C SER A 154 7.89 22.76 7.93
N ALA A 155 7.86 23.74 8.83
CA ALA A 155 6.71 23.96 9.71
C ALA A 155 5.40 24.26 8.93
N ASN A 156 5.51 24.47 7.62
CA ASN A 156 4.41 24.77 6.72
C ASN A 156 4.11 23.63 5.73
N ASP A 157 4.45 22.38 6.05
CA ASP A 157 4.04 21.23 5.22
C ASP A 157 2.59 20.79 5.50
N GLN A 158 2.02 20.07 4.54
CA GLN A 158 0.61 19.67 4.61
C GLN A 158 0.31 18.75 5.80
N ASP A 159 1.26 17.92 6.22
CA ASP A 159 1.10 17.04 7.37
C ASP A 159 0.94 17.84 8.67
N GLU A 160 1.68 18.93 8.85
CA GLU A 160 1.52 19.81 10.00
C GLU A 160 0.15 20.51 10.02
N LEU A 161 -0.40 20.88 8.85
CA LEU A 161 -1.76 21.43 8.77
C LEU A 161 -2.80 20.41 9.24
N GLU A 162 -2.72 19.20 8.69
CA GLU A 162 -3.66 18.12 9.01
C GLU A 162 -3.57 17.73 10.49
N ASN A 163 -2.35 17.57 11.02
CA ASN A 163 -2.13 17.29 12.44
C ASN A 163 -2.69 18.41 13.34
N ASN A 164 -2.51 19.66 12.94
CA ASN A 164 -3.03 20.80 13.68
C ASN A 164 -4.56 20.81 13.73
N TRP A 165 -5.20 20.60 12.58
CA TRP A 165 -6.66 20.52 12.47
C TRP A 165 -7.23 19.31 13.20
N ALA A 166 -6.58 18.14 13.09
CA ALA A 166 -6.97 16.92 13.82
C ALA A 166 -6.97 17.17 15.33
N ARG A 167 -5.86 17.70 15.88
CA ARG A 167 -5.77 18.02 17.32
C ARG A 167 -6.83 19.03 17.76
N THR A 168 -7.08 20.02 16.91
CA THR A 168 -8.09 21.06 17.17
C THR A 168 -9.49 20.45 17.26
N LEU A 169 -9.89 19.65 16.27
CA LEU A 169 -11.18 18.95 16.27
C LEU A 169 -11.32 17.95 17.42
N GLN A 170 -10.27 17.19 17.71
CA GLN A 170 -10.24 16.26 18.87
C GLN A 170 -10.42 17.01 20.19
N SER A 171 -9.79 18.17 20.37
CA SER A 171 -9.91 18.98 21.59
C SER A 171 -11.32 19.53 21.84
N ILE A 172 -12.14 19.64 20.80
CA ILE A 172 -13.53 20.09 20.88
C ILE A 172 -14.54 18.92 20.76
N GLY A 173 -14.05 17.69 20.96
CA GLY A 173 -14.89 16.50 21.14
C GLY A 173 -15.26 15.75 19.85
N PHE A 174 -14.58 16.00 18.73
CA PHE A 174 -14.76 15.17 17.56
C PHE A 174 -13.94 13.88 17.64
N ASN A 175 -14.45 12.84 16.99
CA ASN A 175 -13.75 11.58 16.77
C ASN A 175 -13.30 11.49 15.31
N GLU A 176 -12.04 11.12 15.12
CA GLU A 176 -11.52 10.79 13.78
C GLU A 176 -12.05 9.43 13.35
N VAL A 177 -12.51 9.34 12.09
CA VAL A 177 -12.90 8.07 11.47
C VAL A 177 -12.09 7.85 10.20
N MET A 178 -11.87 6.58 9.86
CA MET A 178 -11.15 6.17 8.66
C MET A 178 -12.01 5.20 7.87
N ASN A 179 -12.46 5.62 6.70
CA ASN A 179 -13.33 4.81 5.85
C ASN A 179 -12.55 4.16 4.70
N ASN A 180 -13.09 3.06 4.19
CA ASN A 180 -12.53 2.44 2.99
C ASN A 180 -12.68 3.40 1.80
N SER A 181 -11.61 3.55 1.03
CA SER A 181 -11.65 4.32 -0.23
C SER A 181 -12.46 3.62 -1.31
N LEU A 182 -12.71 2.31 -1.17
CA LEU A 182 -13.54 1.50 -2.05
C LEU A 182 -14.96 1.38 -1.52
N THR A 183 -15.93 1.61 -2.39
CA THR A 183 -17.36 1.63 -2.08
C THR A 183 -18.19 1.22 -3.31
N SER A 184 -19.49 1.04 -3.11
CA SER A 184 -20.48 1.16 -4.17
C SER A 184 -20.84 2.62 -4.37
N VAL A 185 -21.22 2.97 -5.60
CA VAL A 185 -21.77 4.30 -5.94
C VAL A 185 -23.12 4.11 -6.60
N LYS A 186 -24.09 4.96 -6.25
CA LYS A 186 -25.42 4.94 -6.89
C LYS A 186 -25.38 5.55 -8.29
N ASP A 187 -24.60 6.61 -8.43
CA ASP A 187 -24.35 7.30 -9.69
C ASP A 187 -22.92 7.01 -10.16
N GLU A 188 -22.79 6.31 -11.28
CA GLU A 188 -21.50 5.96 -11.89
C GLU A 188 -20.87 7.15 -12.66
N THR A 189 -21.58 8.29 -12.80
CA THR A 189 -21.05 9.47 -13.47
C THR A 189 -19.76 9.94 -12.78
N ASP A 190 -18.72 10.15 -13.58
CA ASP A 190 -17.36 10.48 -13.15
C ASP A 190 -16.76 9.53 -12.09
N ALA A 191 -17.29 8.31 -11.92
CA ALA A 191 -16.77 7.35 -10.94
C ALA A 191 -15.56 6.57 -11.47
N VAL A 192 -14.63 6.23 -10.58
CA VAL A 192 -13.47 5.37 -10.90
C VAL A 192 -13.80 3.93 -10.56
N LYS A 193 -14.01 3.08 -11.57
CA LYS A 193 -14.32 1.65 -11.43
C LYS A 193 -13.06 0.78 -11.39
N LEU A 194 -13.01 -0.19 -10.48
CA LEU A 194 -11.96 -1.20 -10.45
C LEU A 194 -12.16 -2.26 -11.54
N LEU A 195 -11.06 -2.73 -12.13
CA LEU A 195 -11.09 -3.79 -13.15
C LEU A 195 -11.43 -5.16 -12.55
N ASN A 196 -10.89 -5.47 -11.38
CA ASN A 196 -11.05 -6.76 -10.70
C ASN A 196 -11.46 -6.54 -9.23
N PRO A 197 -12.68 -6.05 -8.95
CA PRO A 197 -13.12 -5.81 -7.58
C PRO A 197 -13.35 -7.13 -6.84
N LEU A 198 -13.11 -7.11 -5.52
CA LEU A 198 -13.37 -8.28 -4.66
C LEU A 198 -14.86 -8.57 -4.50
N SER A 199 -15.69 -7.51 -4.52
CA SER A 199 -17.16 -7.58 -4.42
C SER A 199 -17.78 -6.35 -5.09
N GLY A 200 -19.11 -6.39 -5.33
CA GLY A 200 -19.85 -5.26 -5.88
C GLY A 200 -19.81 -4.01 -4.97
N ASP A 201 -19.79 -4.22 -3.65
CA ASP A 201 -19.69 -3.15 -2.64
C ASP A 201 -18.33 -2.45 -2.61
N LEU A 202 -17.31 -3.02 -3.27
CA LEU A 202 -15.96 -2.49 -3.37
C LEU A 202 -15.57 -2.21 -4.83
N ALA A 203 -16.55 -1.98 -5.70
CA ALA A 203 -16.34 -1.86 -7.13
C ALA A 203 -15.80 -0.49 -7.60
N PHE A 204 -15.99 0.57 -6.81
CA PHE A 204 -15.63 1.93 -7.19
C PHE A 204 -14.80 2.62 -6.12
N MET A 205 -13.98 3.58 -6.52
CA MET A 205 -13.38 4.53 -5.59
C MET A 205 -14.42 5.57 -5.17
N ARG A 206 -14.40 6.00 -3.90
CA ARG A 206 -15.34 6.98 -3.35
C ARG A 206 -15.23 8.35 -4.03
N LYS A 207 -16.38 8.95 -4.34
CA LYS A 207 -16.49 10.32 -4.89
C LYS A 207 -16.60 11.39 -3.79
N SER A 208 -17.07 11.02 -2.61
CA SER A 208 -17.15 11.90 -1.44
C SER A 208 -16.81 11.12 -0.17
N LEU A 209 -16.49 11.85 0.90
CA LEU A 209 -16.31 11.30 2.25
C LEU A 209 -17.66 11.24 3.00
N LEU A 210 -18.67 11.97 2.52
CA LEU A 210 -19.99 12.09 3.17
C LEU A 210 -20.64 10.73 3.42
N GLU A 211 -20.68 9.86 2.41
CA GLU A 211 -21.34 8.55 2.52
C GLU A 211 -20.67 7.68 3.58
N GLY A 212 -19.34 7.70 3.66
CA GLY A 212 -18.60 7.00 4.72
C GLY A 212 -18.93 7.56 6.10
N LEU A 213 -19.01 8.89 6.26
CA LEU A 213 -19.40 9.51 7.53
C LEU A 213 -20.86 9.16 7.91
N LEU A 214 -21.79 9.12 6.95
CA LEU A 214 -23.18 8.72 7.18
C LEU A 214 -23.29 7.24 7.57
N GLN A 215 -22.51 6.35 6.94
CA GLN A 215 -22.43 4.94 7.36
C GLN A 215 -21.96 4.79 8.82
N ASN A 216 -20.95 5.57 9.22
CA ASN A 216 -20.52 5.60 10.62
C ASN A 216 -21.61 6.17 11.54
N ALA A 217 -22.33 7.19 11.09
CA ALA A 217 -23.39 7.80 11.87
C ALA A 217 -24.53 6.80 12.12
N VAL A 218 -25.10 6.19 11.08
CA VAL A 218 -26.16 5.19 11.24
C VAL A 218 -25.69 4.00 12.09
N TYR A 219 -24.44 3.55 11.92
CA TYR A 219 -23.87 2.49 12.74
C TYR A 219 -23.91 2.81 14.23
N ASN A 220 -23.61 4.06 14.60
CA ASN A 220 -23.61 4.53 15.99
C ASN A 220 -25.02 4.84 16.52
N ILE A 221 -25.87 5.47 15.71
CA ILE A 221 -27.27 5.77 16.05
C ILE A 221 -28.02 4.47 16.37
N ASN A 222 -27.84 3.43 15.56
CA ASN A 222 -28.42 2.10 15.78
C ASN A 222 -27.91 1.41 17.06
N ARG A 223 -26.83 1.93 17.66
CA ARG A 223 -26.25 1.49 18.93
C ARG A 223 -26.52 2.46 20.07
N LYS A 224 -27.54 3.32 19.91
CA LYS A 224 -28.00 4.32 20.89
C LYS A 224 -27.02 5.46 21.16
N ASN A 225 -26.06 5.68 20.26
CA ASN A 225 -25.18 6.85 20.27
C ASN A 225 -25.69 7.87 19.25
N GLN A 226 -26.59 8.75 19.72
CA GLN A 226 -27.26 9.76 18.86
C GLN A 226 -26.41 11.00 18.63
N ASP A 227 -25.52 11.33 19.57
CA ASP A 227 -24.70 12.54 19.53
C ASP A 227 -23.38 12.23 18.82
N ILE A 228 -23.21 12.76 17.61
CA ILE A 228 -22.08 12.41 16.74
C ILE A 228 -21.36 13.68 16.30
N LYS A 229 -20.03 13.64 16.45
CA LYS A 229 -19.08 14.60 15.89
C LYS A 229 -17.94 13.80 15.26
N PHE A 230 -17.97 13.66 13.94
CA PHE A 230 -16.95 12.94 13.18
C PHE A 230 -16.16 13.87 12.28
N PHE A 231 -14.89 13.54 12.08
CA PHE A 231 -14.12 14.05 10.96
C PHE A 231 -13.29 12.94 10.31
N GLU A 232 -12.95 13.15 9.04
CA GLU A 232 -12.07 12.26 8.29
C GLU A 232 -11.17 13.10 7.38
N PHE A 233 -9.87 12.79 7.37
CA PHE A 233 -8.95 13.20 6.32
C PHE A 233 -8.91 12.11 5.25
N GLY A 234 -9.30 12.44 4.02
CA GLY A 234 -9.49 11.43 3.01
C GLY A 234 -9.33 11.94 1.59
N LYS A 235 -8.90 11.04 0.71
CA LYS A 235 -8.88 11.28 -0.74
C LYS A 235 -10.20 10.88 -1.37
N ILE A 236 -10.64 11.67 -2.34
CA ILE A 236 -11.78 11.43 -3.21
C ILE A 236 -11.32 11.34 -4.66
N TYR A 237 -12.05 10.58 -5.46
CA TYR A 237 -11.62 10.18 -6.79
C TYR A 237 -12.71 10.47 -7.82
N HIS A 238 -12.33 11.14 -8.91
CA HIS A 238 -13.22 11.43 -10.02
C HIS A 238 -12.54 11.09 -11.35
N LYS A 239 -13.35 10.73 -12.34
CA LYS A 239 -12.91 10.48 -13.71
C LYS A 239 -13.73 11.36 -14.67
N LYS A 240 -13.25 12.58 -14.86
CA LYS A 240 -13.71 13.45 -15.95
C LYS A 240 -12.91 13.11 -17.20
N ASP A 241 -12.20 14.08 -17.79
CA ASP A 241 -11.24 13.83 -18.89
C ASP A 241 -10.02 13.02 -18.43
N LYS A 242 -9.64 13.15 -17.16
CA LYS A 242 -8.53 12.46 -16.51
C LYS A 242 -8.95 11.97 -15.13
N TYR A 243 -8.13 11.10 -14.56
CA TYR A 243 -8.26 10.73 -13.16
C TYR A 243 -7.84 11.91 -12.29
N GLU A 244 -8.76 12.38 -11.46
CA GLU A 244 -8.55 13.43 -10.46
C GLU A 244 -8.57 12.80 -9.07
N GLU A 245 -7.53 13.07 -8.29
CA GLU A 245 -7.44 12.75 -6.87
C GLU A 245 -7.38 14.07 -6.11
N ARG A 246 -8.26 14.25 -5.13
CA ARG A 246 -8.29 15.43 -4.26
C ARG A 246 -8.34 14.99 -2.82
N LYS A 247 -7.58 15.63 -1.94
CA LYS A 247 -7.64 15.38 -0.49
C LYS A 247 -8.54 16.39 0.20
N GLN A 248 -9.46 15.90 1.04
CA GLN A 248 -10.41 16.71 1.78
C GLN A 248 -10.38 16.39 3.28
N LEU A 249 -10.70 17.39 4.09
CA LEU A 249 -11.17 17.20 5.45
C LEU A 249 -12.69 17.23 5.42
N ALA A 250 -13.34 16.14 5.82
CA ALA A 250 -14.78 16.08 5.99
C ALA A 250 -15.16 16.13 7.47
N ILE A 251 -16.27 16.79 7.77
CA ILE A 251 -16.79 16.99 9.13
C ILE A 251 -18.29 16.68 9.10
N LEU A 252 -18.76 15.82 9.99
CA LEU A 252 -20.18 15.50 10.16
C LEU A 252 -20.59 15.71 11.62
N VAL A 253 -21.68 16.44 11.84
CA VAL A 253 -22.29 16.60 13.17
C VAL A 253 -23.78 16.28 13.13
N THR A 254 -24.28 15.61 14.16
CA THR A 254 -25.70 15.30 14.34
C THR A 254 -26.03 15.02 15.82
N GLY A 255 -27.31 15.12 16.18
CA GLY A 255 -27.77 14.95 17.58
C GLY A 255 -27.56 16.21 18.42
N ARG A 256 -26.98 16.06 19.60
CA ARG A 256 -26.67 17.18 20.51
C ARG A 256 -25.21 17.61 20.41
N ASP A 257 -24.99 18.92 20.53
CA ASP A 257 -23.69 19.57 20.55
C ASP A 257 -22.95 19.33 21.86
N VAL A 258 -23.69 19.36 22.96
CA VAL A 258 -23.20 19.10 24.32
C VAL A 258 -24.08 18.04 24.95
N ALA A 259 -23.49 17.09 25.65
CA ALA A 259 -24.25 16.10 26.41
C ALA A 259 -25.19 16.79 27.40
N GLU A 260 -26.40 16.24 27.52
CA GLU A 260 -27.42 16.77 28.42
C GLU A 260 -26.89 16.88 29.84
N ASN A 261 -27.05 18.07 30.41
CA ASN A 261 -26.66 18.37 31.77
C ASN A 261 -27.63 19.42 32.34
N TRP A 262 -27.57 19.62 33.66
CA TRP A 262 -28.50 20.50 34.36
C TRP A 262 -28.49 21.96 33.84
N LEU A 263 -27.37 22.42 33.29
CA LEU A 263 -27.22 23.78 32.76
C LEU A 263 -27.70 23.90 31.31
N GLN A 264 -27.63 22.81 30.54
CA GLN A 264 -28.00 22.75 29.13
C GLN A 264 -28.87 21.52 28.86
N PRO A 265 -30.19 21.60 29.13
CA PRO A 265 -31.11 20.49 28.90
C PRO A 265 -31.42 20.26 27.41
N LYS A 266 -31.18 21.26 26.55
CA LYS A 266 -31.34 21.18 25.10
C LYS A 266 -30.14 21.80 24.41
N SER A 267 -29.55 21.04 23.49
CA SER A 267 -28.29 21.39 22.83
C SER A 267 -28.25 20.81 21.42
N ALA A 268 -29.39 20.67 20.74
CA ALA A 268 -29.41 20.12 19.37
C ALA A 268 -28.44 20.89 18.45
N VAL A 269 -27.62 20.16 17.69
CA VAL A 269 -26.71 20.78 16.72
C VAL A 269 -27.51 21.50 15.64
N SER A 270 -26.98 22.60 15.17
CA SER A 270 -27.53 23.37 14.06
C SER A 270 -26.47 23.61 12.99
N PHE A 271 -26.89 24.09 11.83
CA PHE A 271 -26.00 24.58 10.78
C PHE A 271 -24.96 25.59 11.31
N TYR A 272 -25.35 26.44 12.27
CA TYR A 272 -24.47 27.45 12.83
C TYR A 272 -23.36 26.87 13.72
N ASN A 273 -23.58 25.72 14.37
CA ASN A 273 -22.54 25.02 15.12
C ASN A 273 -21.45 24.51 14.16
N LEU A 274 -21.85 23.83 13.08
CA LEU A 274 -20.93 23.37 12.05
C LEU A 274 -20.18 24.55 11.39
N LYS A 275 -20.91 25.63 11.08
CA LYS A 275 -20.31 26.85 10.54
C LYS A 275 -19.26 27.43 11.47
N ALA A 276 -19.50 27.45 12.78
CA ALA A 276 -18.53 27.91 13.76
C ALA A 276 -17.27 27.04 13.80
N TYR A 277 -17.41 25.71 13.72
CA TYR A 277 -16.25 24.80 13.67
C TYR A 277 -15.39 25.01 12.42
N VAL A 278 -16.03 25.10 11.25
CA VAL A 278 -15.32 25.39 10.00
C VAL A 278 -14.62 26.75 10.08
N LYS A 279 -15.31 27.78 10.57
CA LYS A 279 -14.74 29.12 10.72
C LYS A 279 -13.51 29.10 11.63
N PHE A 280 -13.58 28.38 12.75
CA PHE A 280 -12.46 28.25 13.69
C PHE A 280 -11.22 27.61 13.05
N LEU A 281 -11.40 26.61 12.17
CA LEU A 281 -10.28 26.02 11.42
C LEU A 281 -9.68 26.99 10.39
N LEU A 282 -10.52 27.78 9.72
CA LEU A 282 -10.09 28.75 8.70
C LEU A 282 -9.45 30.03 9.30
N GLU A 283 -9.93 30.52 10.44
CA GLU A 283 -9.35 31.68 11.14
C GLU A 283 -7.88 31.47 11.44
N ARG A 284 -7.49 30.24 11.81
CA ARG A 284 -6.10 29.88 12.08
C ARG A 284 -5.22 29.87 10.82
N LEU A 285 -5.81 29.77 9.64
CA LEU A 285 -5.10 29.90 8.35
C LEU A 285 -4.91 31.36 7.91
N GLY A 286 -5.70 32.30 8.46
CA GLY A 286 -5.69 33.69 8.01
C GLY A 286 -6.19 33.87 6.58
N VAL A 287 -7.15 33.05 6.14
CA VAL A 287 -7.67 33.07 4.76
C VAL A 287 -8.87 34.00 4.66
N ASP A 288 -8.82 34.94 3.72
CA ASP A 288 -9.99 35.70 3.29
C ASP A 288 -10.84 34.87 2.32
N TYR A 289 -12.14 34.78 2.60
CA TYR A 289 -13.08 34.06 1.76
C TYR A 289 -14.43 34.79 1.69
N LYS A 290 -15.16 34.54 0.59
CA LYS A 290 -16.56 35.00 0.43
C LYS A 290 -17.51 33.81 0.57
N GLU A 291 -18.65 34.06 1.21
CA GLU A 291 -19.73 33.09 1.27
C GLU A 291 -20.65 33.25 0.05
N VAL A 292 -20.90 32.16 -0.66
CA VAL A 292 -21.81 32.12 -1.82
C VAL A 292 -22.82 30.99 -1.65
N ALA A 293 -24.02 31.18 -2.21
CA ALA A 293 -24.99 30.10 -2.28
C ALA A 293 -24.46 28.96 -3.16
N LEU A 294 -24.63 27.72 -2.71
CA LEU A 294 -24.22 26.53 -3.43
C LEU A 294 -25.45 25.68 -3.75
N ALA A 295 -25.58 25.24 -5.00
CA ALA A 295 -26.54 24.21 -5.40
C ALA A 295 -25.80 22.87 -5.49
N ASP A 296 -26.18 21.91 -4.65
CA ASP A 296 -25.61 20.58 -4.58
C ASP A 296 -26.64 19.61 -3.97
N ASP A 297 -27.00 18.56 -4.72
CA ASP A 297 -28.09 17.64 -4.39
C ASP A 297 -27.85 16.82 -3.10
N ARG A 298 -26.60 16.83 -2.59
CA ARG A 298 -26.25 16.23 -1.30
C ARG A 298 -26.82 17.02 -0.13
N PHE A 299 -27.23 18.27 -0.33
CA PHE A 299 -27.72 19.17 0.71
C PHE A 299 -29.14 19.68 0.42
N SER A 300 -29.85 20.04 1.49
CA SER A 300 -31.12 20.78 1.41
C SER A 300 -30.89 22.29 1.39
N ASP A 301 -29.97 22.76 2.23
CA ASP A 301 -29.46 24.13 2.26
C ASP A 301 -27.93 24.06 2.34
N SER A 302 -27.23 24.79 1.47
CA SER A 302 -25.76 24.80 1.44
C SER A 302 -25.15 26.14 1.06
N LEU A 303 -23.96 26.38 1.62
CA LEU A 303 -23.08 27.47 1.28
C LEU A 303 -21.74 26.91 0.79
N ALA A 304 -21.07 27.69 -0.06
CA ALA A 304 -19.68 27.50 -0.39
C ALA A 304 -18.85 28.69 0.12
N TYR A 305 -17.64 28.41 0.60
CA TYR A 305 -16.64 29.45 0.89
C TYR A 305 -15.64 29.46 -0.25
N GLU A 306 -15.57 30.58 -0.97
CA GLU A 306 -14.67 30.76 -2.10
C GLU A 306 -13.48 31.65 -1.70
N ALA A 307 -12.27 31.16 -1.96
CA ALA A 307 -11.01 31.89 -1.82
C ALA A 307 -10.27 31.83 -3.15
N ASP A 308 -9.71 32.95 -3.62
CA ASP A 308 -9.05 33.08 -4.93
C ASP A 308 -9.85 32.51 -6.12
N GLY A 309 -11.17 32.69 -6.10
CA GLY A 309 -12.07 32.20 -7.14
C GLY A 309 -12.24 30.68 -7.19
N LYS A 310 -11.74 29.95 -6.18
CA LYS A 310 -11.90 28.50 -6.02
C LYS A 310 -12.74 28.18 -4.79
N THR A 311 -13.54 27.12 -4.86
CA THR A 311 -14.29 26.61 -3.71
C THR A 311 -13.34 25.95 -2.72
N LEU A 312 -13.19 26.53 -1.53
CA LEU A 312 -12.40 26.00 -0.42
C LEU A 312 -13.23 25.10 0.48
N VAL A 313 -14.46 25.51 0.78
CA VAL A 313 -15.39 24.76 1.65
C VAL A 313 -16.72 24.58 0.97
N ARG A 314 -17.34 23.41 1.14
CA ARG A 314 -18.77 23.21 0.97
C ARG A 314 -19.36 22.81 2.31
N ILE A 315 -20.43 23.47 2.74
CA ILE A 315 -21.07 23.25 4.04
C ILE A 315 -22.59 23.26 3.86
N GLY A 316 -23.30 22.33 4.48
CA GLY A 316 -24.74 22.26 4.34
C GLY A 316 -25.45 21.31 5.30
N LYS A 317 -26.77 21.40 5.30
CA LYS A 317 -27.66 20.41 5.91
C LYS A 317 -27.88 19.27 4.93
N VAL A 318 -27.52 18.04 5.32
CA VAL A 318 -27.61 16.86 4.44
C VAL A 318 -29.05 16.67 3.97
N SER A 319 -29.23 16.33 2.69
CA SER A 319 -30.56 16.23 2.08
C SER A 319 -31.37 15.08 2.72
N PRO A 320 -32.69 15.26 2.93
CA PRO A 320 -33.54 14.22 3.50
C PRO A 320 -33.57 12.94 2.65
N VAL A 321 -33.38 13.05 1.33
CA VAL A 321 -33.30 11.91 0.42
C VAL A 321 -32.09 11.05 0.76
N LEU A 322 -30.92 11.68 0.93
CA LEU A 322 -29.71 10.95 1.29
C LEU A 322 -29.79 10.36 2.71
N LEU A 323 -30.35 11.09 3.68
CA LEU A 323 -30.55 10.54 5.03
C LEU A 323 -31.45 9.31 5.04
N LYS A 324 -32.54 9.35 4.26
CA LYS A 324 -33.45 8.21 4.11
C LYS A 324 -32.77 7.00 3.48
N ASP A 325 -31.84 7.20 2.55
CA ASP A 325 -31.06 6.11 1.95
C ASP A 325 -30.19 5.36 2.96
N PHE A 326 -29.78 6.04 4.04
CA PHE A 326 -29.01 5.47 5.15
C PHE A 326 -29.87 5.12 6.38
N ASP A 327 -31.20 5.28 6.31
CA ASP A 327 -32.11 5.05 7.44
C ASP A 327 -31.79 5.92 8.67
N ILE A 328 -31.51 7.20 8.44
CA ILE A 328 -31.22 8.20 9.49
C ILE A 328 -32.38 9.19 9.63
N ASP A 329 -33.03 9.21 10.80
CA ASP A 329 -34.14 10.11 11.09
C ASP A 329 -33.71 11.51 11.59
N GLN A 330 -32.53 11.60 12.21
CA GLN A 330 -32.03 12.86 12.79
C GLN A 330 -31.32 13.75 11.75
N GLU A 331 -31.41 15.07 11.95
CA GLU A 331 -30.76 16.02 11.05
C GLU A 331 -29.24 15.90 11.11
N CYS A 332 -28.58 15.80 9.95
CA CYS A 332 -27.12 15.80 9.86
C CYS A 332 -26.64 17.06 9.13
N PHE A 333 -25.55 17.63 9.63
CA PHE A 333 -24.86 18.75 8.99
C PHE A 333 -23.45 18.29 8.61
N TYR A 334 -23.04 18.61 7.38
CA TYR A 334 -21.77 18.17 6.84
C TYR A 334 -21.00 19.32 6.20
N ALA A 335 -19.68 19.31 6.36
CA ALA A 335 -18.76 20.19 5.67
C ALA A 335 -17.59 19.41 5.08
N GLU A 336 -17.08 19.87 3.94
CA GLU A 336 -15.84 19.39 3.33
C GLU A 336 -14.93 20.58 2.99
N ILE A 337 -13.64 20.44 3.31
CA ILE A 337 -12.61 21.45 3.08
C ILE A 337 -11.55 20.87 2.15
N GLU A 338 -11.23 21.55 1.05
CA GLU A 338 -10.18 21.16 0.10
C GLU A 338 -8.78 21.41 0.71
N LEU A 339 -8.05 20.34 1.08
CA LEU A 339 -6.83 20.45 1.87
C LEU A 339 -5.65 21.02 1.08
N GLU A 340 -5.51 20.64 -0.18
CA GLU A 340 -4.42 21.17 -1.03
C GLU A 340 -4.58 22.68 -1.26
N LEU A 341 -5.82 23.15 -1.41
CA LEU A 341 -6.11 24.58 -1.53
C LEU A 341 -5.87 25.30 -0.19
N ALA A 342 -6.33 24.73 0.93
CA ALA A 342 -6.07 25.26 2.27
C ALA A 342 -4.56 25.40 2.53
N GLN A 343 -3.77 24.41 2.13
CA GLN A 343 -2.32 24.43 2.24
C GLN A 343 -1.69 25.52 1.36
N GLN A 344 -2.14 25.67 0.10
CA GLN A 344 -1.63 26.72 -0.80
C GLN A 344 -1.85 28.11 -0.20
N LEU A 345 -3.04 28.37 0.34
CA LEU A 345 -3.39 29.64 0.95
C LEU A 345 -2.58 29.91 2.23
N ARG A 346 -2.35 28.88 3.06
CA ARG A 346 -1.47 28.97 4.24
C ARG A 346 -0.03 29.34 3.87
N SER A 347 0.51 28.73 2.82
CA SER A 347 1.88 28.99 2.37
C SER A 347 2.05 30.37 1.74
N GLY A 348 1.03 30.87 1.02
CA GLY A 348 1.03 32.23 0.47
C GLY A 348 1.18 33.28 1.58
N ASN A 349 0.37 33.16 2.64
CA ASN A 349 0.41 34.07 3.78
C ASN A 349 1.73 34.00 4.58
N ALA A 350 2.37 32.84 4.63
CA ALA A 350 3.64 32.65 5.35
C ALA A 350 4.86 33.23 4.62
N THR A 351 4.72 33.71 3.38
CA THR A 351 5.83 34.30 2.59
C THR A 351 5.87 35.84 2.72
N GLU A 352 4.85 36.45 3.31
CA GLU A 352 4.74 37.91 3.51
C GLU A 352 5.19 38.39 4.90
N ILE A 353 5.74 37.49 5.74
CA ILE A 353 6.33 37.79 7.07
C ILE A 353 7.77 37.32 7.09
#